data_AF-A0A1H6QH20-F1
#
_entry.id   AF-A0A1H6QH20-F1
#
_cell.length_a   1.000
_cell.length_b   1.000
_cell.length_c   1.000
_cell.angle_alpha   90.00
_cell.angle_beta   90.00
_cell.angle_gamma   90.00
#
_symmetry.space_group_name_H-M   'P 1'
#
loop_
_entity.id
_entity.type
_entity.pdbx_description
1 polymer ?
#
loop_
_entity_poly.entity_id
_entity_poly.type
_entity_poly.pdbx_seq_one_letter_code
_entity_poly.pdbx_strand_id
1 'polypeptide(L)'
;MSNLTDIFKENKKTYSHLLFGEDRQDLRDLYHIPKNESILVVAPLDEKNMLSSAIVTDRYIYSYDRIEEPIPLSKICEFVFLQEKMGSAVVAVGQKREMILYPKQVRRRQAGEELLQLLRVLQTNMILLTPSLKRQYEKTIASVLVQVRKSLHETGILNEKAECLLSIAEDAKICETETYFLRAENLYRMCDTLKYERFIESLQELHVRFEIVDQLKHPEELFFDSFVRDISNPYLIYITQNLIGAYTALRAKQQLQEKEAMILSYLCVRMDDELYLHKILNDYSRKMGEKAVWEIMCFAAKFANERMSSVYNRIISEEEVTLSELSWVDSLSLTPLHYALMLRNTKAVEQILEMKDWSTYHVPDSVDREQAMLYDFNFVASILYENPSFLRRIFLKTSNISKPIVKAINQLEQKIYINEKLGNDSAVSEYKMAKADLEKELSNLISETIQSNRVRAMRIYENGDDFSKYLMQVYENSDSLFHILTGTISEWRLYRKEQHFFVTNIEQRFNLSYYEWKQGVISSKRVKLEDVLFQWTDREAAQYEALYGQKKQEEKQDKKRQYHRYTYQEDIRFDVTVETPFEGSWFSARAHEDLAELKKEYRMLVKKYHPDNAVSDANSTAFQKIMAEHAEIIAMLK
;
A
#
# COMPACT_ATOMS: atom_id res chain seq x y z
N MET A 1 -6.68 3.78 -51.32
CA MET A 1 -7.79 2.96 -50.81
C MET A 1 -7.79 1.53 -51.35
N SER A 2 -7.26 1.23 -52.55
CA SER A 2 -7.11 -0.18 -53.01
C SER A 2 -6.17 -1.03 -52.14
N ASN A 3 -5.15 -0.43 -51.52
CA ASN A 3 -4.17 -1.16 -50.70
C ASN A 3 -4.68 -1.74 -49.37
N LEU A 4 -5.71 -1.18 -48.71
CA LEU A 4 -6.14 -1.67 -47.39
C LEU A 4 -6.85 -3.02 -47.51
N THR A 5 -7.75 -3.14 -48.49
CA THR A 5 -8.48 -4.39 -48.75
C THR A 5 -7.54 -5.54 -49.09
N ASP A 6 -6.42 -5.26 -49.75
CA ASP A 6 -5.39 -6.26 -50.07
C ASP A 6 -4.59 -6.65 -48.82
N ILE A 7 -4.25 -5.71 -47.93
CA ILE A 7 -3.65 -6.01 -46.61
C ILE A 7 -4.56 -6.95 -45.80
N PHE A 8 -5.88 -6.70 -45.77
CA PHE A 8 -6.81 -7.57 -45.05
C PHE A 8 -6.95 -8.97 -45.69
N LYS A 9 -6.88 -9.07 -47.03
CA LYS A 9 -6.91 -10.36 -47.73
C LYS A 9 -5.67 -11.21 -47.45
N GLU A 10 -4.49 -10.59 -47.42
CA GLU A 10 -3.23 -11.28 -47.11
C GLU A 10 -3.20 -11.77 -45.65
N ASN A 11 -3.72 -10.96 -44.72
CA ASN A 11 -3.72 -11.26 -43.29
C ASN A 11 -4.85 -12.21 -42.85
N LYS A 12 -5.85 -12.48 -43.69
CA LYS A 12 -6.98 -13.38 -43.37
C LYS A 12 -6.52 -14.80 -42.99
N LYS A 13 -5.38 -15.27 -43.51
CA LYS A 13 -4.84 -16.60 -43.17
C LYS A 13 -4.07 -16.63 -41.85
N THR A 14 -3.68 -15.47 -41.33
CA THR A 14 -2.84 -15.32 -40.14
C THR A 14 -3.67 -15.29 -38.86
N TYR A 15 -4.88 -14.72 -38.91
CA TYR A 15 -5.73 -14.48 -37.75
C TYR A 15 -6.97 -15.38 -37.77
N SER A 16 -6.95 -16.44 -36.96
CA SER A 16 -7.95 -17.52 -36.99
C SER A 16 -9.15 -17.28 -36.05
N HIS A 17 -9.02 -16.32 -35.14
CA HIS A 17 -10.03 -15.95 -34.15
C HIS A 17 -10.78 -14.66 -34.51
N LEU A 18 -10.32 -13.93 -35.52
CA LEU A 18 -11.02 -12.81 -36.16
C LEU A 18 -11.91 -13.28 -37.32
N LEU A 19 -13.05 -12.61 -37.51
CA LEU A 19 -14.00 -12.91 -38.58
C LEU A 19 -13.84 -11.90 -39.72
N PHE A 20 -13.41 -12.36 -40.90
CA PHE A 20 -13.12 -11.50 -42.05
C PHE A 20 -14.25 -11.52 -43.08
N GLY A 21 -14.74 -10.33 -43.44
CA GLY A 21 -15.77 -10.14 -44.47
C GLY A 21 -17.17 -10.59 -44.06
N GLU A 22 -17.44 -10.72 -42.75
CA GLU A 22 -18.80 -10.92 -42.24
C GLU A 22 -19.58 -9.61 -42.25
N ASP A 23 -20.17 -9.28 -43.40
CA ASP A 23 -21.05 -8.13 -43.53
C ASP A 23 -22.49 -8.51 -43.16
N ARG A 24 -22.80 -8.47 -41.85
CA ARG A 24 -24.13 -8.84 -41.33
C ARG A 24 -24.95 -7.61 -40.94
N GLN A 25 -26.25 -7.63 -41.27
CA GLN A 25 -27.15 -6.49 -41.05
C GLN A 25 -27.40 -6.22 -39.55
N ASP A 26 -27.47 -7.27 -38.73
CA ASP A 26 -27.58 -7.16 -37.26
C ASP A 26 -26.41 -6.36 -36.65
N LEU A 27 -25.18 -6.59 -37.12
CA LEU A 27 -24.01 -5.83 -36.68
C LEU A 27 -24.06 -4.37 -37.13
N ARG A 28 -24.50 -4.11 -38.36
CA ARG A 28 -24.66 -2.74 -38.87
C ARG A 28 -25.67 -1.95 -38.04
N ASP A 29 -26.80 -2.55 -37.72
CA ASP A 29 -27.85 -1.91 -36.93
C ASP A 29 -27.38 -1.68 -35.49
N LEU A 30 -26.65 -2.66 -34.93
CA LEU A 30 -26.15 -2.62 -33.55
C LEU A 30 -25.07 -1.54 -33.32
N TYR A 31 -24.22 -1.30 -34.32
CA TYR A 31 -23.11 -0.33 -34.26
C TYR A 31 -23.39 0.96 -35.05
N HIS A 32 -24.60 1.09 -35.60
CA HIS A 32 -25.00 2.20 -36.46
C HIS A 32 -24.04 2.44 -37.64
N ILE A 33 -23.56 1.36 -38.27
CA ILE A 33 -22.60 1.42 -39.39
C ILE A 33 -23.33 1.80 -40.68
N PRO A 34 -22.94 2.90 -41.35
CA PRO A 34 -23.53 3.34 -42.61
C PRO A 34 -23.43 2.29 -43.73
N LYS A 35 -24.44 2.23 -44.62
CA LYS A 35 -24.47 1.28 -45.76
C LYS A 35 -23.33 1.48 -46.77
N ASN A 36 -22.69 2.64 -46.78
CA ASN A 36 -21.56 2.95 -47.67
C ASN A 36 -20.19 2.56 -47.08
N GLU A 37 -20.17 1.95 -45.89
CA GLU A 37 -18.98 1.35 -45.30
C GLU A 37 -19.02 -0.16 -45.43
N SER A 38 -17.86 -0.77 -45.69
CA SER A 38 -17.70 -2.21 -45.82
C SER A 38 -17.09 -2.77 -44.52
N ILE A 39 -17.77 -3.73 -43.88
CA ILE A 39 -17.22 -4.42 -42.72
C ILE A 39 -16.08 -5.34 -43.18
N LEU A 40 -14.87 -5.11 -42.65
CA LEU A 40 -13.68 -5.87 -43.02
C LEU A 40 -13.38 -6.95 -42.00
N VAL A 41 -13.42 -6.60 -40.71
CA VAL A 41 -13.08 -7.50 -39.61
C VAL A 41 -14.03 -7.31 -38.43
N VAL A 42 -14.44 -8.42 -37.84
CA VAL A 42 -15.20 -8.46 -36.59
C VAL A 42 -14.40 -9.24 -35.55
N ALA A 43 -14.18 -8.64 -34.38
CA ALA A 43 -13.54 -9.29 -33.23
C ALA A 43 -14.63 -9.83 -32.28
N PRO A 44 -14.92 -11.15 -32.24
CA PRO A 44 -16.05 -11.70 -31.50
C PRO A 44 -15.75 -11.91 -30.00
N LEU A 45 -16.76 -11.75 -29.13
CA LEU A 45 -16.62 -11.97 -27.68
C LEU A 45 -16.88 -13.44 -27.26
N ASP A 46 -17.75 -14.19 -27.95
CA ASP A 46 -18.09 -15.57 -27.62
C ASP A 46 -18.33 -16.42 -28.88
N GLU A 47 -18.24 -17.75 -28.76
CA GLU A 47 -18.46 -18.71 -29.86
C GLU A 47 -19.94 -18.83 -30.28
N LYS A 48 -20.86 -18.48 -29.39
CA LYS A 48 -22.30 -18.74 -29.56
C LYS A 48 -23.19 -17.49 -29.63
N ASN A 49 -22.66 -16.27 -29.51
CA ASN A 49 -23.46 -15.05 -29.47
C ASN A 49 -23.00 -13.96 -30.43
N MET A 50 -23.98 -13.22 -30.97
CA MET A 50 -23.89 -12.09 -31.91
C MET A 50 -23.13 -10.86 -31.39
N LEU A 51 -22.48 -10.94 -30.23
CA LEU A 51 -21.80 -9.81 -29.60
C LEU A 51 -20.34 -9.76 -30.08
N SER A 52 -20.04 -8.81 -30.95
CA SER A 52 -18.68 -8.41 -31.26
C SER A 52 -18.16 -7.43 -30.22
N SER A 53 -16.84 -7.34 -30.11
CA SER A 53 -16.20 -6.34 -29.28
C SER A 53 -15.74 -5.13 -30.10
N ALA A 54 -15.14 -5.38 -31.26
CA ALA A 54 -14.72 -4.33 -32.15
C ALA A 54 -15.06 -4.71 -33.58
N ILE A 55 -15.44 -3.71 -34.37
CA ILE A 55 -15.67 -3.86 -35.81
C ILE A 55 -14.73 -2.90 -36.53
N VAL A 56 -13.94 -3.43 -37.46
CA VAL A 56 -13.09 -2.64 -38.35
C VAL A 56 -13.76 -2.60 -39.72
N THR A 57 -14.13 -1.41 -40.18
CA THR A 57 -14.64 -1.16 -41.53
C THR A 57 -13.51 -0.66 -42.43
N ASP A 58 -13.82 -0.37 -43.69
CA ASP A 58 -12.92 0.32 -44.61
C ASP A 58 -12.69 1.79 -44.24
N ARG A 59 -13.40 2.33 -43.23
CA ARG A 59 -13.29 3.73 -42.80
C ARG A 59 -13.07 3.94 -41.31
N TYR A 60 -13.61 3.11 -40.43
CA TYR A 60 -13.60 3.32 -38.98
C TYR A 60 -13.32 2.05 -38.19
N ILE A 61 -12.92 2.23 -36.93
CA ILE A 61 -12.84 1.20 -35.89
C ILE A 61 -13.91 1.52 -34.84
N TYR A 62 -14.87 0.63 -34.69
CA TYR A 62 -15.97 0.73 -33.75
C TYR A 62 -15.67 -0.06 -32.48
N SER A 63 -16.01 0.54 -31.32
CA SER A 63 -15.88 -0.02 -29.97
C SER A 63 -17.17 -0.70 -29.50
N TYR A 64 -17.04 -1.69 -28.62
CA TYR A 64 -18.14 -2.39 -27.95
C TYR A 64 -18.99 -1.47 -27.08
N ASP A 65 -18.35 -0.53 -26.37
CA ASP A 65 -19.03 0.31 -25.39
C ASP A 65 -20.01 1.29 -26.04
N ARG A 66 -19.77 1.66 -27.31
CA ARG A 66 -20.56 2.59 -28.12
C ARG A 66 -20.81 3.94 -27.45
N ILE A 67 -20.06 4.26 -26.40
CA ILE A 67 -20.11 5.55 -25.72
C ILE A 67 -19.19 6.52 -26.47
N GLU A 68 -18.04 6.02 -26.92
CA GLU A 68 -17.02 6.80 -27.61
C GLU A 68 -17.22 6.83 -29.12
N GLU A 69 -16.89 7.97 -29.74
CA GLU A 69 -16.94 8.11 -31.20
C GLU A 69 -15.95 7.15 -31.89
N PRO A 70 -16.36 6.42 -32.94
CA PRO A 70 -15.50 5.50 -33.68
C PRO A 70 -14.20 6.15 -34.13
N ILE A 71 -13.09 5.40 -34.14
CA ILE A 71 -11.80 5.92 -34.61
C ILE A 71 -11.79 5.89 -36.14
N PRO A 72 -11.65 7.03 -36.85
CA PRO A 72 -11.42 7.01 -38.28
C PRO A 72 -10.10 6.31 -38.58
N LEU A 73 -10.06 5.40 -39.54
CA LEU A 73 -8.82 4.75 -39.97
C LEU A 73 -7.79 5.78 -40.45
N SER A 74 -8.22 6.89 -41.07
CA SER A 74 -7.33 7.99 -41.44
C SER A 74 -6.59 8.63 -40.24
N LYS A 75 -7.12 8.45 -39.03
CA LYS A 75 -6.56 8.94 -37.76
C LYS A 75 -5.99 7.83 -36.90
N ILE A 76 -5.75 6.64 -37.46
CA ILE A 76 -5.24 5.50 -36.68
C ILE A 76 -3.91 5.82 -35.96
N CYS A 77 -3.07 6.68 -36.54
CA CYS A 77 -1.80 7.14 -35.97
C CYS A 77 -1.95 8.20 -34.86
N GLU A 78 -3.17 8.66 -34.56
CA GLU A 78 -3.48 9.48 -33.37
C GLU A 78 -3.64 8.63 -32.09
N PHE A 79 -3.49 7.31 -32.21
CA PHE A 79 -3.64 6.35 -31.13
C PHE A 79 -2.43 5.41 -31.02
N VAL A 80 -2.15 4.96 -29.80
CA VAL A 80 -1.25 3.84 -29.51
C VAL A 80 -2.10 2.67 -29.04
N PHE A 81 -1.98 1.52 -29.70
CA PHE A 81 -2.71 0.31 -29.31
C PHE A 81 -1.87 -0.60 -28.42
N LEU A 82 -2.44 -1.03 -27.31
CA LEU A 82 -1.77 -1.90 -26.34
C LEU A 82 -2.71 -2.92 -25.71
N GLN A 83 -2.10 -3.94 -25.12
CA GLN A 83 -2.72 -4.92 -24.24
C GLN A 83 -1.67 -5.31 -23.21
N GLU A 84 -1.99 -5.17 -21.92
CA GLU A 84 -1.02 -5.37 -20.82
C GLU A 84 -0.49 -6.81 -20.75
N LYS A 85 -1.39 -7.77 -20.93
CA LYS A 85 -1.11 -9.21 -20.93
C LYS A 85 -2.22 -9.96 -21.66
N MET A 86 -1.95 -11.21 -22.02
CA MET A 86 -2.94 -12.04 -22.69
C MET A 86 -4.25 -12.12 -21.87
N GLY A 87 -5.37 -11.73 -22.50
CA GLY A 87 -6.69 -11.69 -21.85
C GLY A 87 -7.02 -10.40 -21.07
N SER A 88 -6.07 -9.44 -21.00
CA SER A 88 -6.38 -8.06 -20.66
C SER A 88 -7.13 -7.36 -21.79
N ALA A 89 -7.67 -6.18 -21.49
CA ALA A 89 -8.33 -5.36 -22.48
C ALA A 89 -7.36 -4.88 -23.58
N VAL A 90 -7.86 -4.77 -24.81
CA VAL A 90 -7.18 -4.07 -25.90
C VAL A 90 -7.64 -2.63 -25.87
N VAL A 91 -6.69 -1.71 -25.76
CA VAL A 91 -6.97 -0.30 -25.53
C VAL A 91 -6.29 0.56 -26.60
N ALA A 92 -7.01 1.57 -27.07
CA ALA A 92 -6.50 2.63 -27.92
C ALA A 92 -6.27 3.89 -27.09
N VAL A 93 -5.01 4.30 -26.93
CA VAL A 93 -4.63 5.49 -26.14
C VAL A 93 -4.23 6.62 -27.07
N GLY A 94 -5.01 7.70 -27.09
CA GLY A 94 -4.69 8.91 -27.84
C GLY A 94 -4.29 10.07 -26.93
N GLN A 95 -4.06 11.24 -27.53
CA GLN A 95 -3.63 12.44 -26.77
C GLN A 95 -4.69 12.95 -25.78
N LYS A 96 -5.98 12.79 -26.12
CA LYS A 96 -7.11 13.37 -25.37
C LYS A 96 -8.15 12.35 -24.91
N ARG A 97 -8.09 11.12 -25.43
CA ARG A 97 -9.09 10.09 -25.16
C ARG A 97 -8.46 8.72 -25.17
N GLU A 98 -9.09 7.82 -24.43
CA GLU A 98 -8.75 6.42 -24.35
C GLU A 98 -10.01 5.60 -24.61
N MET A 99 -9.88 4.53 -25.39
CA MET A 99 -11.03 3.71 -25.76
C MET A 99 -10.71 2.22 -25.62
N ILE A 100 -11.62 1.48 -25.00
CA ILE A 100 -11.52 0.02 -24.87
C ILE A 100 -12.10 -0.60 -26.15
N LEU A 101 -11.24 -1.23 -26.93
CA LEU A 101 -11.64 -1.94 -28.16
C LEU A 101 -12.03 -3.38 -27.86
N TYR A 102 -11.35 -4.01 -26.90
CA TYR A 102 -11.62 -5.37 -26.46
C TYR A 102 -11.63 -5.44 -24.94
N PRO A 103 -12.71 -5.86 -24.27
CA PRO A 103 -12.78 -5.86 -22.82
C PRO A 103 -11.95 -6.99 -22.20
N LYS A 104 -11.74 -6.88 -20.89
CA LYS A 104 -11.05 -7.90 -20.08
C LYS A 104 -11.96 -9.13 -19.88
N GLN A 105 -11.35 -10.29 -19.58
CA GLN A 105 -12.05 -11.52 -19.13
C GLN A 105 -13.05 -12.12 -20.14
N VAL A 106 -12.83 -11.92 -21.43
CA VAL A 106 -13.64 -12.53 -22.48
C VAL A 106 -13.23 -14.00 -22.68
N ARG A 107 -14.17 -14.87 -23.05
CA ARG A 107 -13.90 -16.30 -23.32
C ARG A 107 -12.86 -16.47 -24.44
N ARG A 108 -12.97 -15.71 -25.53
CA ARG A 108 -12.06 -15.76 -26.68
C ARG A 108 -10.88 -14.80 -26.52
N ARG A 109 -9.97 -15.07 -25.59
CA ARG A 109 -8.83 -14.18 -25.28
C ARG A 109 -7.91 -13.93 -26.49
N GLN A 110 -7.75 -14.93 -27.35
CA GLN A 110 -6.92 -14.88 -28.56
C GLN A 110 -7.45 -13.86 -29.58
N ALA A 111 -8.77 -13.64 -29.67
CA ALA A 111 -9.33 -12.67 -30.62
C ALA A 111 -8.91 -11.22 -30.28
N GLY A 112 -8.75 -10.89 -29.00
CA GLY A 112 -8.21 -9.59 -28.59
C GLY A 112 -6.75 -9.41 -28.99
N GLU A 113 -5.93 -10.44 -28.82
CA GLU A 113 -4.51 -10.41 -29.21
C GLU A 113 -4.35 -10.29 -30.73
N GLU A 114 -5.10 -11.09 -31.50
CA GLU A 114 -5.12 -10.99 -32.97
C GLU A 114 -5.61 -9.60 -33.43
N LEU A 115 -6.62 -9.03 -32.77
CA LEU A 115 -7.07 -7.67 -33.05
C LEU A 115 -5.96 -6.64 -32.82
N LEU A 116 -5.25 -6.71 -31.70
CA LEU A 116 -4.13 -5.82 -31.41
C LEU A 116 -3.04 -5.92 -32.49
N GLN A 117 -2.66 -7.16 -32.85
CA GLN A 117 -1.65 -7.40 -33.88
C GLN A 117 -2.08 -6.82 -35.23
N LEU A 118 -3.32 -7.07 -35.64
CA LEU A 118 -3.89 -6.52 -36.87
C LEU A 118 -3.85 -4.99 -36.87
N LEU A 119 -4.27 -4.32 -35.79
CA LEU A 119 -4.27 -2.87 -35.69
C LEU A 119 -2.85 -2.28 -35.80
N ARG A 120 -1.85 -2.93 -35.20
CA ARG A 120 -0.44 -2.53 -35.32
C ARG A 120 0.08 -2.71 -36.74
N VAL A 121 -0.25 -3.82 -37.41
CA VAL A 121 0.10 -4.06 -38.82
C VAL A 121 -0.50 -2.98 -39.71
N LEU A 122 -1.77 -2.62 -39.48
CA LEU A 122 -2.44 -1.53 -40.21
C LEU A 122 -1.74 -0.19 -39.98
N GLN A 123 -1.40 0.16 -38.74
CA GLN A 123 -0.65 1.37 -38.43
C GLN A 123 0.70 1.41 -39.14
N THR A 124 1.49 0.33 -39.07
CA THR A 124 2.82 0.27 -39.72
C THR A 124 2.70 0.43 -41.23
N ASN A 125 1.76 -0.27 -41.87
CA ASN A 125 1.54 -0.14 -43.31
C ASN A 125 1.07 1.26 -43.70
N MET A 126 0.18 1.88 -42.91
CA MET A 126 -0.27 3.26 -43.14
C MET A 126 0.88 4.27 -43.03
N ILE A 127 1.77 4.10 -42.04
CA ILE A 127 2.95 4.93 -41.85
C ILE A 127 3.90 4.79 -43.05
N LEU A 128 4.12 3.57 -43.55
CA LEU A 128 4.96 3.31 -44.72
C LEU A 128 4.39 3.96 -45.99
N LEU A 129 3.07 3.93 -46.17
CA LEU A 129 2.40 4.50 -47.34
C LEU A 129 2.28 6.03 -47.28
N THR A 130 2.31 6.64 -46.09
CA THR A 130 2.08 8.08 -45.92
C THR A 130 2.99 8.68 -44.85
N PRO A 131 4.13 9.29 -45.23
CA PRO A 131 5.13 9.81 -44.28
C PRO A 131 4.62 10.87 -43.29
N SER A 132 3.56 11.63 -43.62
CA SER A 132 2.96 12.58 -42.68
C SER A 132 2.31 11.90 -41.47
N LEU A 133 1.82 10.66 -41.64
CA LEU A 133 1.28 9.85 -40.54
C LEU A 133 2.39 9.39 -39.58
N LYS A 134 3.63 9.22 -40.06
CA LYS A 134 4.79 8.94 -39.19
C LYS A 134 4.99 10.06 -38.16
N ARG A 135 5.04 11.31 -38.61
CA ARG A 135 5.18 12.48 -37.73
C ARG A 135 4.01 12.61 -36.76
N GLN A 136 2.81 12.24 -37.20
CA GLN A 136 1.64 12.23 -36.33
C GLN A 136 1.77 11.17 -35.23
N TYR A 137 2.19 9.96 -35.60
CA TYR A 137 2.42 8.88 -34.64
C TYR A 137 3.53 9.22 -33.63
N GLU A 138 4.63 9.81 -34.08
CA GLU A 138 5.70 10.31 -33.21
C GLU A 138 5.17 11.34 -32.19
N LYS A 139 4.32 12.28 -32.63
CA LYS A 139 3.66 13.24 -31.73
C LYS A 139 2.68 12.56 -30.76
N THR A 140 1.99 11.52 -31.20
CA THR A 140 1.10 10.74 -30.32
C THR A 140 1.90 10.05 -29.24
N ILE A 141 2.97 9.32 -29.58
CA ILE A 141 3.85 8.67 -28.60
C ILE A 141 4.42 9.69 -27.62
N ALA A 142 4.97 10.80 -28.10
CA ALA A 142 5.51 11.84 -27.22
C ALA A 142 4.44 12.36 -26.23
N SER A 143 3.22 12.59 -26.68
CA SER A 143 2.11 13.01 -25.81
C SER A 143 1.71 11.92 -24.81
N VAL A 144 1.75 10.65 -25.20
CA VAL A 144 1.43 9.53 -24.30
C VAL A 144 2.53 9.36 -23.24
N LEU A 145 3.80 9.56 -23.59
CA LEU A 145 4.91 9.56 -22.62
C LEU A 145 4.78 10.68 -21.58
N VAL A 146 4.27 11.84 -21.96
CA VAL A 146 3.93 12.91 -20.99
C VAL A 146 2.84 12.45 -20.02
N GLN A 147 1.82 11.72 -20.49
CA GLN A 147 0.80 11.14 -19.62
C GLN A 147 1.39 10.06 -18.70
N VAL A 148 2.30 9.23 -19.21
CA VAL A 148 3.03 8.21 -18.41
C VAL A 148 3.85 8.86 -17.30
N ARG A 149 4.62 9.90 -17.62
CA ARG A 149 5.38 10.69 -16.63
C ARG A 149 4.45 11.28 -15.58
N LYS A 150 3.34 11.91 -15.99
CA LYS A 150 2.35 12.45 -15.06
C LYS A 150 1.81 11.36 -14.12
N SER A 151 1.44 10.21 -14.69
CA SER A 151 0.98 9.06 -13.90
C SER A 151 2.04 8.62 -12.90
N LEU A 152 3.32 8.50 -13.29
CA LEU A 152 4.42 8.13 -12.39
C LEU A 152 4.49 9.04 -11.15
N HIS A 153 4.34 10.35 -11.34
CA HIS A 153 4.36 11.32 -10.23
C HIS A 153 3.11 11.24 -9.35
N GLU A 154 1.94 10.91 -9.92
CA GLU A 154 0.68 10.77 -9.18
C GLU A 154 0.58 9.43 -8.42
N THR A 155 1.11 8.34 -8.99
CA THR A 155 1.02 6.98 -8.44
C THR A 155 2.28 6.51 -7.72
N GLY A 156 3.40 7.23 -7.88
CA GLY A 156 4.69 6.96 -7.25
C GLY A 156 5.58 5.97 -7.99
N ILE A 157 5.00 5.05 -8.75
CA ILE A 157 5.68 4.07 -9.61
C ILE A 157 4.86 3.84 -10.90
N LEU A 158 5.48 3.26 -11.92
CA LEU A 158 4.81 2.89 -13.16
C LEU A 158 3.90 1.67 -12.95
N ASN A 159 2.73 1.68 -13.58
CA ASN A 159 1.84 0.54 -13.66
C ASN A 159 2.10 -0.30 -14.93
N GLU A 160 1.45 -1.46 -15.03
CA GLU A 160 1.61 -2.38 -16.18
C GLU A 160 1.35 -1.69 -17.52
N LYS A 161 0.30 -0.86 -17.61
CA LYS A 161 -0.04 -0.09 -18.82
C LYS A 161 1.08 0.86 -19.23
N ALA A 162 1.65 1.59 -18.28
CA ALA A 162 2.74 2.52 -18.53
C ALA A 162 3.98 1.79 -19.04
N GLU A 163 4.35 0.65 -18.45
CA GLU A 163 5.46 -0.17 -18.94
C GLU A 163 5.23 -0.68 -20.37
N CYS A 164 4.01 -1.09 -20.72
CA CYS A 164 3.68 -1.45 -22.10
C CYS A 164 3.84 -0.28 -23.07
N LEU A 165 3.45 0.92 -22.67
CA LEU A 165 3.61 2.13 -23.49
C LEU A 165 5.09 2.47 -23.71
N LEU A 166 5.92 2.32 -22.68
CA LEU A 166 7.37 2.49 -22.79
C LEU A 166 7.98 1.46 -23.75
N SER A 167 7.59 0.19 -23.68
CA SER A 167 8.05 -0.84 -24.62
C SER A 167 7.65 -0.52 -26.07
N ILE A 168 6.43 -0.01 -26.30
CA ILE A 168 5.99 0.39 -27.65
C ILE A 168 6.83 1.56 -28.19
N ALA A 169 7.16 2.54 -27.35
CA ALA A 169 8.00 3.67 -27.74
C ALA A 169 9.44 3.21 -28.08
N GLU A 170 9.99 2.29 -27.30
CA GLU A 170 11.29 1.67 -27.51
C GLU A 170 11.33 0.85 -28.81
N ASP A 171 10.35 -0.05 -29.04
CA ASP A 171 10.23 -0.85 -30.26
C ASP A 171 10.13 0.03 -31.51
N ALA A 172 9.41 1.16 -31.40
CA ALA A 172 9.26 2.12 -32.48
C ALA A 172 10.50 3.02 -32.67
N LYS A 173 11.48 2.98 -31.75
CA LYS A 173 12.66 3.87 -31.68
C LYS A 173 12.27 5.35 -31.65
N ILE A 174 11.22 5.67 -30.89
CA ILE A 174 10.69 7.03 -30.75
C ILE A 174 10.89 7.48 -29.30
N CYS A 175 11.45 8.67 -29.11
CA CYS A 175 11.69 9.25 -27.78
C CYS A 175 12.52 8.34 -26.86
N GLU A 176 13.48 7.58 -27.40
CA GLU A 176 14.27 6.57 -26.66
C GLU A 176 14.88 7.12 -25.35
N THR A 177 15.46 8.32 -25.39
CA THR A 177 16.01 8.97 -24.20
C THR A 177 14.96 9.12 -23.11
N GLU A 178 13.79 9.68 -23.44
CA GLU A 178 12.70 9.86 -22.47
C GLU A 178 12.26 8.51 -21.87
N THR A 179 12.15 7.48 -22.71
CA THR A 179 11.80 6.12 -22.28
C THR A 179 12.79 5.55 -21.27
N TYR A 180 14.10 5.68 -21.53
CA TYR A 180 15.13 5.19 -20.60
C TYR A 180 15.13 5.95 -19.28
N PHE A 181 14.95 7.27 -19.31
CA PHE A 181 14.87 8.08 -18.09
C PHE A 181 13.63 7.74 -17.25
N LEU A 182 12.46 7.51 -17.87
CA LEU A 182 11.25 7.12 -17.15
C LEU A 182 11.38 5.74 -16.48
N ARG A 183 12.00 4.76 -17.16
CA ARG A 183 12.27 3.45 -16.54
C ARG A 183 13.30 3.54 -15.42
N ALA A 184 14.37 4.31 -15.61
CA ALA A 184 15.36 4.56 -14.58
C ALA A 184 14.72 5.20 -13.34
N GLU A 185 13.92 6.24 -13.52
CA GLU A 185 13.21 6.91 -12.43
C GLU A 185 12.29 5.94 -11.69
N ASN A 186 11.55 5.08 -12.41
CA ASN A 186 10.71 4.05 -11.79
C ASN A 186 11.52 3.10 -10.91
N LEU A 187 12.62 2.55 -11.43
CA LEU A 187 13.48 1.63 -10.68
C LEU A 187 14.15 2.30 -9.47
N TYR A 188 14.53 3.57 -9.60
CA TYR A 188 15.05 4.36 -8.49
C TYR A 188 13.99 4.54 -7.38
N ARG A 189 12.75 4.88 -7.77
CA ARG A 189 11.61 5.02 -6.85
C ARG A 189 11.23 3.72 -6.15
N MET A 190 11.49 2.57 -6.77
CA MET A 190 11.36 1.26 -6.14
C MET A 190 12.45 0.95 -5.10
N CYS A 191 13.51 1.77 -5.04
CA CYS A 191 14.65 1.65 -4.12
C CYS A 191 15.35 0.28 -4.17
N ASP A 192 15.32 -0.37 -5.34
CA ASP A 192 15.97 -1.66 -5.59
C ASP A 192 17.28 -1.42 -6.37
N THR A 193 18.37 -1.26 -5.61
CA THR A 193 19.70 -0.95 -6.16
C THR A 193 20.16 -2.00 -7.18
N LEU A 194 19.90 -3.28 -6.92
CA LEU A 194 20.32 -4.37 -7.82
C LEU A 194 19.57 -4.34 -9.15
N LYS A 195 18.25 -4.06 -9.14
CA LYS A 195 17.50 -3.90 -10.39
C LYS A 195 17.93 -2.67 -11.17
N TYR A 196 18.23 -1.57 -10.47
CA TYR A 196 18.71 -0.36 -11.11
C TYR A 196 20.07 -0.61 -11.80
N GLU A 197 21.03 -1.22 -11.10
CA GLU A 197 22.36 -1.55 -11.65
C GLU A 197 22.26 -2.44 -12.88
N ARG A 198 21.47 -3.53 -12.82
CA ARG A 198 21.23 -4.43 -13.96
C ARG A 198 20.60 -3.71 -15.15
N PHE A 199 19.71 -2.75 -14.89
CA PHE A 199 19.14 -1.94 -15.94
C PHE A 199 20.22 -1.09 -16.63
N ILE A 200 21.10 -0.42 -15.88
CA ILE A 200 22.21 0.34 -16.46
C ILE A 200 23.17 -0.55 -17.26
N GLU A 201 23.49 -1.75 -16.76
CA GLU A 201 24.29 -2.74 -17.48
C GLU A 201 23.63 -3.14 -18.81
N SER A 202 22.32 -3.40 -18.81
CA SER A 202 21.58 -3.75 -20.03
C SER A 202 21.60 -2.64 -21.09
N LEU A 203 21.60 -1.36 -20.69
CA LEU A 203 21.69 -0.24 -21.62
C LEU A 203 23.08 -0.16 -22.30
N GLN A 204 24.14 -0.57 -21.59
CA GLN A 204 25.49 -0.64 -22.14
C GLN A 204 25.58 -1.74 -23.21
N GLU A 205 24.98 -2.91 -22.94
CA GLU A 205 24.91 -4.02 -23.91
C GLU A 205 24.10 -3.66 -25.16
N LEU A 206 23.03 -2.87 -25.00
CA LEU A 206 22.20 -2.38 -26.10
C LEU A 206 22.84 -1.23 -26.90
N HIS A 207 24.09 -0.84 -26.59
CA HIS A 207 24.83 0.23 -27.27
C HIS A 207 24.09 1.58 -27.26
N VAL A 208 23.36 1.87 -26.17
CA VAL A 208 22.76 3.20 -25.95
C VAL A 208 23.87 4.25 -25.86
N ARG A 209 23.56 5.48 -26.30
CA ARG A 209 24.51 6.61 -26.29
C ARG A 209 25.18 6.76 -24.92
N PHE A 210 26.51 6.85 -24.91
CA PHE A 210 27.33 6.91 -23.70
C PHE A 210 26.88 8.03 -22.76
N GLU A 211 26.54 9.21 -23.29
CA GLU A 211 26.13 10.36 -22.50
C GLU A 211 24.85 10.11 -21.70
N ILE A 212 23.93 9.28 -22.22
CA ILE A 212 22.71 8.89 -21.51
C ILE A 212 23.06 7.95 -20.37
N VAL A 213 23.85 6.92 -20.65
CA VAL A 213 24.24 5.92 -19.66
C VAL A 213 25.06 6.56 -18.53
N ASP A 214 25.95 7.50 -18.87
CA ASP A 214 26.78 8.22 -17.90
C ASP A 214 25.92 9.06 -16.94
N GLN A 215 24.93 9.80 -17.44
CA GLN A 215 23.98 10.52 -16.59
C GLN A 215 23.20 9.57 -15.66
N LEU A 216 22.73 8.44 -16.19
CA LEU A 216 21.95 7.47 -15.42
C LEU A 216 22.75 6.72 -14.35
N LYS A 217 24.09 6.80 -14.35
CA LYS A 217 24.92 6.31 -13.23
C LYS A 217 24.83 7.17 -11.98
N HIS A 218 24.29 8.38 -12.08
CA HIS A 218 24.10 9.33 -10.98
C HIS A 218 22.61 9.57 -10.68
N PRO A 219 21.82 8.53 -10.33
CA PRO A 219 20.37 8.63 -10.20
C PRO A 219 19.91 9.66 -9.15
N GLU A 220 20.70 9.86 -8.10
CA GLU A 220 20.35 10.77 -7.03
C GLU A 220 20.39 12.25 -7.44
N GLU A 221 21.13 12.61 -8.48
CA GLU A 221 21.16 13.97 -9.04
C GLU A 221 19.96 14.23 -9.95
N LEU A 222 19.41 13.15 -10.53
CA LEU A 222 18.32 13.21 -11.49
C LEU A 222 16.94 13.10 -10.84
N PHE A 223 16.79 12.19 -9.88
CA PHE A 223 15.46 11.70 -9.46
C PHE A 223 15.14 11.94 -7.98
N PHE A 224 16.12 12.31 -7.15
CA PHE A 224 15.90 12.46 -5.70
C PHE A 224 14.88 13.56 -5.39
N ASP A 225 15.09 14.78 -5.90
CA ASP A 225 14.25 15.93 -5.58
C ASP A 225 12.81 15.75 -6.11
N SER A 226 12.65 15.17 -7.31
CA SER A 226 11.32 14.86 -7.84
C SER A 226 10.61 13.83 -6.99
N PHE A 227 11.31 12.78 -6.56
CA PHE A 227 10.72 11.73 -5.74
C PHE A 227 10.34 12.24 -4.35
N VAL A 228 11.23 12.97 -3.67
CA VAL A 228 10.95 13.58 -2.36
C VAL A 228 9.77 14.53 -2.44
N ARG A 229 9.69 15.38 -3.47
CA ARG A 229 8.55 16.29 -3.68
C ARG A 229 7.23 15.53 -3.81
N ASP A 230 7.21 14.41 -4.51
CA ASP A 230 5.98 13.64 -4.70
C ASP A 230 5.58 12.91 -3.40
N ILE A 231 6.52 12.23 -2.74
CA ILE A 231 6.23 11.49 -1.50
C ILE A 231 5.95 12.38 -0.30
N SER A 232 6.43 13.64 -0.32
CA SER A 232 6.13 14.65 0.71
C SER A 232 4.86 15.47 0.40
N ASN A 233 4.11 15.15 -0.65
CA ASN A 233 2.85 15.84 -0.95
C ASN A 233 1.67 15.24 -0.15
N PRO A 234 1.11 15.93 0.87
CA PRO A 234 0.08 15.35 1.72
C PRO A 234 -1.21 14.98 0.99
N TYR A 235 -1.49 15.60 -0.17
CA TYR A 235 -2.73 15.39 -0.93
C TYR A 235 -2.70 14.13 -1.82
N LEU A 236 -1.54 13.50 -2.03
CA LEU A 236 -1.41 12.30 -2.86
C LEU A 236 -1.62 11.01 -2.05
N ILE A 237 -2.78 10.83 -1.42
CA ILE A 237 -3.03 9.72 -0.48
C ILE A 237 -2.85 8.34 -1.14
N TYR A 238 -3.22 8.20 -2.41
CA TYR A 238 -3.15 6.93 -3.15
C TYR A 238 -1.73 6.43 -3.43
N ILE A 239 -0.71 7.28 -3.30
CA ILE A 239 0.68 6.90 -3.54
C ILE A 239 1.18 5.85 -2.53
N THR A 240 0.62 5.84 -1.31
CA THR A 240 1.12 5.02 -0.19
C THR A 240 1.13 3.53 -0.52
N GLN A 241 0.04 3.00 -1.09
CA GLN A 241 -0.08 1.56 -1.35
C GLN A 241 0.97 1.07 -2.35
N ASN A 242 1.28 1.88 -3.36
CA ASN A 242 2.23 1.51 -4.39
C ASN A 242 3.69 1.55 -3.90
N LEU A 243 3.98 2.34 -2.85
CA LEU A 243 5.33 2.52 -2.31
C LEU A 243 5.69 1.54 -1.19
N ILE A 244 4.84 0.56 -0.88
CA ILE A 244 5.14 -0.50 0.11
C ILE A 244 6.42 -1.24 -0.27
N GLY A 245 6.60 -1.57 -1.56
CA GLY A 245 7.81 -2.21 -2.05
C GLY A 245 9.08 -1.42 -1.74
N ALA A 246 9.08 -0.12 -2.06
CA ALA A 246 10.21 0.78 -1.80
C ALA A 246 10.53 0.90 -0.30
N TYR A 247 9.48 1.06 0.53
CA TYR A 247 9.62 1.09 1.98
C TYR A 247 10.26 -0.20 2.52
N THR A 248 9.78 -1.36 2.07
CA THR A 248 10.35 -2.65 2.51
C THR A 248 11.79 -2.85 2.05
N ALA A 249 12.13 -2.42 0.82
CA ALA A 249 13.47 -2.52 0.27
C ALA A 249 14.48 -1.68 1.07
N LEU A 250 14.17 -0.41 1.33
CA LEU A 250 15.02 0.47 2.14
C LEU A 250 15.14 -0.03 3.58
N ARG A 251 14.02 -0.44 4.18
CA ARG A 251 14.00 -0.94 5.56
C ARG A 251 14.88 -2.19 5.76
N ALA A 252 15.01 -3.03 4.75
CA ALA A 252 15.84 -4.22 4.80
C ALA A 252 17.35 -3.94 4.74
N LYS A 253 17.77 -2.72 4.35
CA LYS A 253 19.19 -2.35 4.27
C LYS A 253 19.81 -2.25 5.66
N GLN A 254 21.03 -2.77 5.81
CA GLN A 254 21.77 -2.70 7.08
C GLN A 254 22.32 -1.30 7.35
N GLN A 255 22.70 -0.58 6.30
CA GLN A 255 23.17 0.79 6.35
C GLN A 255 22.46 1.58 5.25
N LEU A 256 22.05 2.81 5.59
CA LEU A 256 21.41 3.73 4.66
C LEU A 256 22.37 4.87 4.33
N GLN A 257 22.37 5.29 3.08
CA GLN A 257 22.93 6.56 2.67
C GLN A 257 22.02 7.72 3.15
N GLU A 258 22.52 8.95 3.11
CA GLU A 258 21.80 10.13 3.60
C GLU A 258 20.45 10.31 2.90
N LYS A 259 20.45 10.32 1.56
CA LYS A 259 19.24 10.46 0.74
C LYS A 259 18.28 9.28 0.90
N GLU A 260 18.80 8.06 1.03
CA GLU A 260 17.99 6.87 1.30
C GLU A 260 17.30 6.97 2.66
N ALA A 261 18.00 7.44 3.69
CA ALA A 261 17.42 7.65 5.00
C ALA A 261 16.33 8.74 4.95
N MET A 262 16.52 9.81 4.16
CA MET A 262 15.50 10.84 3.96
C MET A 262 14.25 10.28 3.27
N ILE A 263 14.41 9.54 2.16
CA ILE A 263 13.31 8.86 1.46
C ILE A 263 12.57 7.94 2.45
N LEU A 264 13.32 7.13 3.21
CA LEU A 264 12.73 6.21 4.17
C LEU A 264 11.93 6.96 5.26
N SER A 265 12.40 8.11 5.75
CA SER A 265 11.65 8.92 6.70
C SER A 265 10.30 9.39 6.14
N TYR A 266 10.26 9.90 4.91
CA TYR A 266 8.99 10.25 4.25
C TYR A 266 8.07 9.04 4.06
N LEU A 267 8.64 7.88 3.71
CA LEU A 267 7.87 6.64 3.59
C LEU A 267 7.35 6.15 4.95
N CYS A 268 8.08 6.31 6.06
CA CYS A 268 7.60 5.94 7.39
C CYS A 268 6.35 6.75 7.77
N VAL A 269 6.34 8.05 7.49
CA VAL A 269 5.16 8.90 7.68
C VAL A 269 3.98 8.39 6.85
N ARG A 270 4.19 8.07 5.57
CA ARG A 270 3.14 7.53 4.68
C ARG A 270 2.56 6.21 5.17
N MET A 271 3.41 5.36 5.75
CA MET A 271 3.05 4.02 6.23
C MET A 271 2.53 4.00 7.68
N ASP A 272 2.40 5.16 8.32
CA ASP A 272 1.99 5.27 9.73
C ASP A 272 2.93 4.53 10.70
N ASP A 273 4.23 4.43 10.36
CA ASP A 273 5.26 3.75 11.17
C ASP A 273 6.10 4.76 11.97
N GLU A 274 5.43 5.45 12.90
CA GLU A 274 6.01 6.51 13.73
C GLU A 274 7.22 6.03 14.56
N LEU A 275 7.12 4.83 15.14
CA LEU A 275 8.22 4.24 15.91
C LEU A 275 9.49 4.05 15.06
N TYR A 276 9.34 3.61 13.81
CA TYR A 276 10.48 3.45 12.91
C TYR A 276 10.98 4.79 12.38
N LEU A 277 10.10 5.77 12.16
CA LEU A 277 10.51 7.14 11.85
C LEU A 277 11.44 7.71 12.94
N HIS A 278 11.03 7.61 14.20
CA HIS A 278 11.84 8.06 15.33
C HIS A 278 13.19 7.36 15.41
N LYS A 279 13.25 6.07 15.05
CA LYS A 279 14.52 5.36 14.90
C LYS A 279 15.43 6.01 13.86
N ILE A 280 14.90 6.22 12.65
CA ILE A 280 15.68 6.78 11.55
C ILE A 280 16.17 8.18 11.88
N LEU A 281 15.31 9.02 12.47
CA LEU A 281 15.70 10.37 12.88
C LEU A 281 16.76 10.35 13.97
N ASN A 282 16.68 9.44 14.94
CA ASN A 282 17.73 9.28 15.96
C ASN A 282 19.08 8.89 15.33
N ASP A 283 19.06 7.92 14.41
CA ASP A 283 20.28 7.34 13.84
C ASP A 283 20.92 8.25 12.76
N TYR A 284 20.12 9.04 12.04
CA TYR A 284 20.57 9.75 10.83
C TYR A 284 20.34 11.26 10.81
N SER A 285 19.60 11.86 11.77
CA SER A 285 19.30 13.32 11.75
C SER A 285 20.54 14.21 11.62
N ARG A 286 21.64 13.85 12.29
CA ARG A 286 22.90 14.60 12.21
C ARG A 286 23.50 14.60 10.80
N LYS A 287 23.32 13.52 10.05
CA LYS A 287 23.81 13.39 8.66
C LYS A 287 22.90 14.14 7.69
N MET A 288 21.58 14.01 7.84
CA MET A 288 20.58 14.71 7.01
C MET A 288 20.61 16.23 7.19
N GLY A 289 21.03 16.70 8.35
CA GLY A 289 21.03 18.12 8.71
C GLY A 289 19.67 18.62 9.19
N GLU A 290 19.72 19.78 9.86
CA GLU A 290 18.55 20.37 10.53
C GLU A 290 17.38 20.61 9.58
N LYS A 291 17.64 21.25 8.44
CA LYS A 291 16.60 21.61 7.48
C LYS A 291 15.78 20.40 7.03
N ALA A 292 16.44 19.30 6.68
CA ALA A 292 15.79 18.07 6.22
C ALA A 292 14.88 17.47 7.29
N VAL A 293 15.33 17.45 8.56
CA VAL A 293 14.52 16.96 9.69
C VAL A 293 13.25 17.81 9.85
N TRP A 294 13.38 19.13 9.79
CA TRP A 294 12.24 20.04 9.89
C TRP A 294 11.27 19.90 8.71
N GLU A 295 11.76 19.64 7.49
CA GLU A 295 10.91 19.37 6.32
C GLU A 295 10.16 18.03 6.46
N ILE A 296 10.83 16.98 6.95
CA ILE A 296 10.20 15.68 7.23
C ILE A 296 9.10 15.82 8.30
N MET A 297 9.39 16.50 9.41
CA MET A 297 8.40 16.71 10.48
C MET A 297 7.28 17.65 10.05
N CYS A 298 7.56 18.63 9.18
CA CYS A 298 6.54 19.46 8.57
C CYS A 298 5.58 18.61 7.73
N PHE A 299 6.13 17.70 6.92
CA PHE A 299 5.32 16.76 6.16
C PHE A 299 4.49 15.87 7.07
N ALA A 300 5.08 15.28 8.13
CA ALA A 300 4.37 14.45 9.10
C ALA A 300 3.16 15.16 9.70
N ALA A 301 3.36 16.40 10.18
CA ALA A 301 2.29 17.19 10.77
C ALA A 301 1.19 17.57 9.75
N LYS A 302 1.56 17.99 8.54
CA LYS A 302 0.57 18.33 7.49
C LYS A 302 -0.19 17.09 7.00
N PHE A 303 0.49 15.96 6.86
CA PHE A 303 -0.13 14.70 6.46
C PHE A 303 -1.13 14.19 7.51
N ALA A 304 -0.78 14.31 8.80
CA ALA A 304 -1.69 14.03 9.92
C ALA A 304 -2.95 14.90 9.87
N ASN A 305 -2.79 16.22 9.67
CA ASN A 305 -3.93 17.14 9.52
C ASN A 305 -4.79 16.79 8.29
N GLU A 306 -4.20 16.49 7.14
CA GLU A 306 -4.94 16.13 5.93
C GLU A 306 -5.77 14.86 6.13
N ARG A 307 -5.21 13.83 6.79
CA ARG A 307 -5.97 12.64 7.20
C ARG A 307 -7.12 12.99 8.13
N MET A 308 -6.88 13.83 9.13
CA MET A 308 -7.93 14.24 10.06
C MET A 308 -8.99 15.16 9.43
N SER A 309 -8.72 15.78 8.29
CA SER A 309 -9.71 16.52 7.49
C SER A 309 -10.85 15.61 7.01
N SER A 310 -10.57 14.35 6.64
CA SER A 310 -11.63 13.41 6.26
C SER A 310 -12.53 13.06 7.44
N VAL A 311 -11.93 12.86 8.63
CA VAL A 311 -12.66 12.60 9.88
C VAL A 311 -13.55 13.79 10.25
N TYR A 312 -13.02 15.00 10.17
CA TYR A 312 -13.77 16.23 10.40
C TYR A 312 -14.99 16.33 9.47
N ASN A 313 -14.80 16.11 8.16
CA ASN A 313 -15.87 16.17 7.17
C ASN A 313 -16.95 15.10 7.41
N ARG A 314 -16.58 13.88 7.83
CA ARG A 314 -17.54 12.83 8.20
C ARG A 314 -18.38 13.23 9.40
N ILE A 315 -17.75 13.70 10.48
CA ILE A 315 -18.47 14.09 11.71
C ILE A 315 -19.47 15.22 11.43
N ILE A 316 -19.11 16.19 10.59
CA ILE A 316 -20.00 17.29 10.21
C ILE A 316 -21.13 16.83 9.28
N SER A 317 -20.84 15.90 8.38
CA SER A 317 -21.82 15.34 7.45
C SER A 317 -22.70 14.25 8.09
N GLU A 318 -22.57 14.03 9.39
CA GLU A 318 -23.21 12.93 10.15
C GLU A 318 -22.93 11.53 9.57
N GLU A 319 -21.81 11.36 8.88
CA GLU A 319 -21.33 10.06 8.44
C GLU A 319 -20.58 9.33 9.56
N GLU A 320 -20.56 8.01 9.49
CA GLU A 320 -19.85 7.17 10.44
C GLU A 320 -18.33 7.25 10.29
N VAL A 321 -17.62 7.49 11.39
CA VAL A 321 -16.15 7.36 11.43
C VAL A 321 -15.78 5.88 11.36
N THR A 322 -14.79 5.54 10.55
CA THR A 322 -14.34 4.15 10.36
C THR A 322 -13.41 3.67 11.47
N LEU A 323 -13.32 2.36 11.70
CA LEU A 323 -12.41 1.77 12.69
C LEU A 323 -10.94 2.14 12.45
N SER A 324 -10.51 2.22 11.19
CA SER A 324 -9.15 2.64 10.83
C SER A 324 -8.87 4.09 11.20
N GLU A 325 -9.87 4.98 11.08
CA GLU A 325 -9.73 6.40 11.42
C GLU A 325 -9.59 6.63 12.93
N LEU A 326 -10.08 5.72 13.77
CA LEU A 326 -10.05 5.87 15.24
C LEU A 326 -8.64 5.93 15.86
N SER A 327 -7.62 5.44 15.16
CA SER A 327 -6.22 5.54 15.61
C SER A 327 -5.52 6.79 15.12
N TRP A 328 -6.15 7.57 14.25
CA TRP A 328 -5.51 8.74 13.66
C TRP A 328 -5.45 9.87 14.69
N VAL A 329 -4.45 10.71 14.52
CA VAL A 329 -4.26 11.94 15.29
C VAL A 329 -3.86 13.05 14.33
N ASP A 330 -4.24 14.29 14.65
CA ASP A 330 -3.72 15.45 13.93
C ASP A 330 -2.34 15.88 14.47
N SER A 331 -1.79 16.96 13.93
CA SER A 331 -0.51 17.49 14.37
C SER A 331 -0.50 18.04 15.80
N LEU A 332 -1.67 18.31 16.39
CA LEU A 332 -1.82 18.64 17.81
C LEU A 332 -2.12 17.39 18.65
N SER A 333 -1.99 16.19 18.09
CA SER A 333 -2.30 14.92 18.77
C SER A 333 -3.78 14.71 19.13
N LEU A 334 -4.69 15.44 18.50
CA LEU A 334 -6.13 15.30 18.70
C LEU A 334 -6.69 14.12 17.89
N THR A 335 -7.48 13.28 18.55
CA THR A 335 -8.11 12.08 17.97
C THR A 335 -9.51 12.38 17.42
N PRO A 336 -10.15 11.44 16.68
CA PRO A 336 -11.55 11.58 16.29
C PRO A 336 -12.53 11.83 17.44
N LEU A 337 -12.26 11.25 18.62
CA LEU A 337 -13.09 11.50 19.80
C LEU A 337 -12.93 12.94 20.32
N HIS A 338 -11.72 13.52 20.26
CA HIS A 338 -11.52 14.93 20.54
C HIS A 338 -12.33 15.81 19.57
N TYR A 339 -12.27 15.51 18.27
CA TYR A 339 -13.01 16.27 17.26
C TYR A 339 -14.52 16.21 17.50
N ALA A 340 -15.07 15.03 17.78
CA ALA A 340 -16.50 14.88 18.08
C ALA A 340 -16.92 15.65 19.35
N LEU A 341 -16.08 15.65 20.39
CA LEU A 341 -16.32 16.43 21.62
C LEU A 341 -16.30 17.94 21.34
N MET A 342 -15.30 18.43 20.62
CA MET A 342 -15.11 19.84 20.27
C MET A 342 -16.24 20.37 19.39
N LEU A 343 -16.66 19.58 18.38
CA LEU A 343 -17.77 19.89 17.48
C LEU A 343 -19.16 19.79 18.12
N ARG A 344 -19.24 19.41 19.41
CA ARG A 344 -20.50 19.22 20.14
C ARG A 344 -21.47 18.22 19.49
N ASN A 345 -20.94 17.30 18.67
CA ASN A 345 -21.74 16.27 18.02
C ASN A 345 -21.90 15.06 18.95
N THR A 346 -22.91 15.11 19.81
CA THR A 346 -23.17 14.06 20.82
C THR A 346 -23.44 12.68 20.20
N LYS A 347 -24.07 12.62 19.02
CA LYS A 347 -24.31 11.38 18.26
C LYS A 347 -22.99 10.74 17.81
N ALA A 348 -22.08 11.53 17.25
CA ALA A 348 -20.75 11.06 16.86
C ALA A 348 -19.92 10.64 18.08
N VAL A 349 -20.00 11.36 19.20
CA VAL A 349 -19.33 10.97 20.45
C VAL A 349 -19.82 9.59 20.92
N GLU A 350 -21.13 9.37 21.00
CA GLU A 350 -21.70 8.09 21.42
C GLU A 350 -21.29 6.95 20.49
N GLN A 351 -21.35 7.18 19.18
CA GLN A 351 -20.89 6.20 18.20
C GLN A 351 -19.42 5.82 18.40
N ILE A 352 -18.53 6.81 18.48
CA ILE A 352 -17.08 6.59 18.59
C ILE A 352 -16.73 5.89 19.91
N LEU A 353 -17.41 6.22 21.01
CA LEU A 353 -17.20 5.59 22.32
C LEU A 353 -17.56 4.10 22.36
N GLU A 354 -18.46 3.64 21.49
CA GLU A 354 -18.85 2.23 21.40
C GLU A 354 -17.92 1.39 20.52
N MET A 355 -17.14 2.02 19.64
CA MET A 355 -16.30 1.30 18.67
C MET A 355 -14.98 0.78 19.21
N LYS A 356 -14.48 1.30 20.34
CA LYS A 356 -13.16 0.98 20.90
C LYS A 356 -13.12 1.19 22.41
N ASP A 357 -12.27 0.45 23.13
CA ASP A 357 -11.92 0.78 24.51
C ASP A 357 -10.98 1.99 24.54
N TRP A 358 -11.51 3.14 24.92
CA TRP A 358 -10.78 4.41 24.98
C TRP A 358 -9.97 4.59 26.26
N SER A 359 -10.20 3.75 27.26
CA SER A 359 -9.46 3.86 28.53
C SER A 359 -8.01 3.41 28.45
N THR A 360 -7.63 2.69 27.40
CA THR A 360 -6.23 2.35 27.11
C THR A 360 -5.53 3.41 26.26
N TYR A 361 -6.22 4.51 25.93
CA TYR A 361 -5.59 5.62 25.22
C TYR A 361 -4.51 6.25 26.10
N HIS A 362 -3.35 6.47 25.51
CA HIS A 362 -2.24 7.18 26.12
C HIS A 362 -1.92 8.36 25.20
N VAL A 363 -1.75 9.53 25.82
CA VAL A 363 -1.22 10.72 25.15
C VAL A 363 0.20 10.40 24.64
N PRO A 364 0.63 10.97 23.50
CA PRO A 364 2.00 10.81 23.03
C PRO A 364 3.04 11.10 24.11
N ASP A 365 4.07 10.25 24.19
CA ASP A 365 5.12 10.32 25.21
C ASP A 365 5.95 11.63 25.14
N SER A 366 5.86 12.34 24.01
CA SER A 366 6.50 13.64 23.76
C SER A 366 5.82 14.82 24.47
N VAL A 367 4.76 14.56 25.24
CA VAL A 367 3.99 15.56 25.98
C VAL A 367 4.24 15.38 27.47
N ASP A 368 4.72 16.43 28.14
CA ASP A 368 4.91 16.48 29.60
C ASP A 368 3.66 16.01 30.37
N ARG A 369 3.84 15.41 31.55
CA ARG A 369 2.74 14.86 32.39
C ARG A 369 1.67 15.90 32.70
N GLU A 370 2.05 17.16 32.93
CA GLU A 370 1.08 18.23 33.16
C GLU A 370 0.29 18.59 31.89
N GLN A 371 0.86 18.41 30.70
CA GLN A 371 0.18 18.64 29.43
C GLN A 371 -0.62 17.41 28.97
N ALA A 372 -0.22 16.20 29.38
CA ALA A 372 -0.96 14.98 29.08
C ALA A 372 -2.42 15.05 29.58
N MET A 373 -2.68 15.77 30.68
CA MET A 373 -4.04 15.97 31.15
C MET A 373 -4.91 16.79 30.17
N LEU A 374 -4.32 17.65 29.34
CA LEU A 374 -5.07 18.48 28.38
C LEU A 374 -5.72 17.64 27.28
N TYR A 375 -5.17 16.46 27.01
CA TYR A 375 -5.68 15.48 26.04
C TYR A 375 -6.58 14.41 26.68
N ASP A 376 -6.84 14.51 27.99
CA ASP A 376 -7.75 13.59 28.65
C ASP A 376 -9.20 13.90 28.22
N PHE A 377 -9.91 12.88 27.74
CA PHE A 377 -11.28 13.05 27.26
C PHE A 377 -12.23 13.57 28.34
N ASN A 378 -12.01 13.23 29.62
CA ASN A 378 -12.81 13.74 30.72
C ASN A 378 -12.49 15.19 31.02
N PHE A 379 -11.22 15.60 30.91
CA PHE A 379 -10.83 16.99 31.03
C PHE A 379 -11.53 17.84 29.97
N VAL A 380 -11.37 17.46 28.69
CA VAL A 380 -12.01 18.12 27.55
C VAL A 380 -13.53 18.15 27.72
N ALA A 381 -14.17 17.01 28.02
CA ALA A 381 -15.61 16.96 28.20
C ALA A 381 -16.10 17.84 29.36
N SER A 382 -15.37 17.89 30.49
CA SER A 382 -15.75 18.66 31.68
C SER A 382 -15.80 20.18 31.45
N ILE A 383 -14.98 20.66 30.52
CA ILE A 383 -14.94 22.07 30.08
C ILE A 383 -16.07 22.35 29.11
N LEU A 384 -16.33 21.40 28.20
CA LEU A 384 -17.16 21.61 27.03
C LEU A 384 -18.66 21.32 27.24
N TYR A 385 -19.00 20.50 28.24
CA TYR A 385 -20.36 20.03 28.49
C TYR A 385 -20.80 20.25 29.95
N GLU A 386 -22.09 20.49 30.12
CA GLU A 386 -22.71 20.65 31.45
C GLU A 386 -23.59 19.45 31.84
N ASN A 387 -24.08 18.67 30.88
CA ASN A 387 -25.00 17.56 31.12
C ASN A 387 -24.33 16.45 31.96
N PRO A 388 -24.74 16.22 33.22
CA PRO A 388 -24.09 15.25 34.10
C PRO A 388 -24.19 13.81 33.60
N SER A 389 -25.31 13.44 32.98
CA SER A 389 -25.52 12.09 32.45
C SER A 389 -24.59 11.81 31.26
N PHE A 390 -24.37 12.80 30.40
CA PHE A 390 -23.46 12.69 29.27
C PHE A 390 -21.99 12.60 29.74
N LEU A 391 -21.58 13.46 30.67
CA LEU A 391 -20.24 13.41 31.28
C LEU A 391 -19.97 12.07 31.97
N ARG A 392 -20.97 11.53 32.69
CA ARG A 392 -20.89 10.20 33.30
C ARG A 392 -20.60 9.12 32.25
N ARG A 393 -21.27 9.16 31.08
CA ARG A 393 -21.02 8.18 30.01
C ARG A 393 -19.59 8.24 29.49
N ILE A 394 -19.08 9.45 29.20
CA ILE A 394 -17.70 9.64 28.74
C ILE A 394 -16.71 9.11 29.78
N PHE A 395 -16.93 9.41 31.06
CA PHE A 395 -16.06 8.94 32.15
C PHE A 395 -16.00 7.43 32.24
N LEU A 396 -17.15 6.75 32.19
CA LEU A 396 -17.19 5.29 32.30
C LEU A 396 -16.51 4.59 31.12
N LYS A 397 -16.48 5.22 29.94
CA LYS A 397 -15.88 4.66 28.72
C LYS A 397 -14.41 5.00 28.53
N THR A 398 -13.93 6.08 29.15
CA THR A 398 -12.56 6.59 28.95
C THR A 398 -11.67 6.49 30.19
N SER A 399 -12.23 6.29 31.39
CA SER A 399 -11.45 6.24 32.64
C SER A 399 -11.15 4.82 33.12
N ASN A 400 -9.87 4.48 33.25
CA ASN A 400 -9.44 3.22 33.86
C ASN A 400 -9.79 3.12 35.36
N ILE A 401 -9.85 4.25 36.07
CA ILE A 401 -10.12 4.30 37.52
C ILE A 401 -11.54 3.81 37.82
N SER A 402 -12.47 4.02 36.88
CA SER A 402 -13.87 3.59 37.04
C SER A 402 -14.07 2.08 36.85
N LYS A 403 -13.18 1.41 36.09
CA LYS A 403 -13.35 0.00 35.68
C LYS A 403 -13.54 -0.97 36.85
N PRO A 404 -12.75 -0.92 37.95
CA PRO A 404 -12.93 -1.83 39.08
C PRO A 404 -14.29 -1.64 39.76
N ILE A 405 -14.74 -0.39 39.93
CA ILE A 405 -16.01 -0.06 40.58
C ILE A 405 -17.17 -0.56 39.71
N VAL A 406 -17.15 -0.28 38.40
CA VAL A 406 -18.16 -0.76 37.45
C VAL A 406 -18.21 -2.30 37.43
N LYS A 407 -17.06 -2.96 37.43
CA LYS A 407 -16.98 -4.42 37.49
C LYS A 407 -17.60 -4.98 38.77
N ALA A 408 -17.35 -4.34 39.92
CA ALA A 408 -17.95 -4.73 41.19
C ALA A 408 -19.48 -4.52 41.19
N ILE A 409 -19.97 -3.41 40.65
CA ILE A 409 -21.42 -3.16 40.47
C ILE A 409 -22.06 -4.26 39.63
N ASN A 410 -21.47 -4.60 38.47
CA ASN A 410 -22.00 -5.66 37.59
C ASN A 410 -22.00 -7.04 38.27
N GLN A 411 -20.98 -7.34 39.09
CA GLN A 411 -20.95 -8.57 39.88
C GLN A 411 -22.06 -8.62 40.93
N LEU A 412 -22.36 -7.49 41.58
CA LEU A 412 -23.47 -7.39 42.53
C LEU A 412 -24.82 -7.54 41.81
N GLU A 413 -25.01 -6.97 40.62
CA GLU A 413 -26.22 -7.16 39.82
C GLU A 413 -26.47 -8.63 39.49
N GLN A 414 -25.42 -9.38 39.11
CA GLN A 414 -25.54 -10.82 38.89
C GLN A 414 -25.92 -11.57 40.16
N LYS A 415 -25.31 -11.23 41.31
CA LYS A 415 -25.64 -11.83 42.61
C LYS A 415 -27.08 -11.54 43.02
N ILE A 416 -27.56 -10.33 42.80
CA ILE A 416 -28.96 -9.93 43.04
C ILE A 416 -29.89 -10.82 42.20
N TYR A 417 -29.66 -10.89 40.89
CA TYR A 417 -30.49 -11.69 39.97
C TYR A 417 -30.58 -13.17 40.37
N ILE A 418 -29.44 -13.78 40.75
CA ILE A 418 -29.40 -15.19 41.18
C ILE A 418 -30.17 -15.36 42.49
N ASN A 419 -29.98 -14.48 43.48
CA ASN A 419 -30.63 -14.64 44.79
C ASN A 419 -32.13 -14.29 44.75
N GLU A 420 -32.57 -13.40 43.85
CA GLU A 420 -33.99 -13.17 43.56
C GLU A 420 -34.67 -14.43 43.02
N LYS A 421 -33.98 -15.20 42.16
CA LYS A 421 -34.49 -16.50 41.68
C LYS A 421 -34.51 -17.59 42.75
N LEU A 422 -33.62 -17.51 43.74
CA LEU A 422 -33.51 -18.49 44.83
C LEU A 422 -34.42 -18.15 46.01
N GLY A 423 -35.12 -17.00 46.00
CA GLY A 423 -35.99 -16.57 47.10
C GLY A 423 -35.23 -16.16 48.37
N ASN A 424 -33.97 -15.74 48.26
CA ASN A 424 -33.15 -15.33 49.40
C ASN A 424 -33.20 -13.81 49.61
N ASP A 425 -34.32 -13.32 50.14
CA ASP A 425 -34.61 -11.89 50.29
C ASP A 425 -33.58 -11.14 51.16
N SER A 426 -33.01 -11.80 52.17
CA SER A 426 -31.96 -11.22 53.03
C SER A 426 -30.70 -10.88 52.23
N ALA A 427 -30.20 -11.84 51.44
CA ALA A 427 -29.01 -11.61 50.61
C ALA A 427 -29.28 -10.60 49.49
N VAL A 428 -30.49 -10.60 48.91
CA VAL A 428 -30.89 -9.59 47.90
C VAL A 428 -30.83 -8.18 48.50
N SER A 429 -31.33 -7.98 49.71
CA SER A 429 -31.29 -6.69 50.39
C SER A 429 -29.85 -6.23 50.66
N GLU A 430 -28.99 -7.12 51.16
CA GLU A 430 -27.57 -6.82 51.40
C GLU A 430 -26.84 -6.43 50.10
N TYR A 431 -27.04 -7.18 49.02
CA TYR A 431 -26.40 -6.86 47.74
C TYR A 431 -26.94 -5.56 47.12
N LYS A 432 -28.23 -5.24 47.29
CA LYS A 432 -28.82 -3.97 46.85
C LYS A 432 -28.22 -2.78 47.60
N MET A 433 -27.99 -2.91 48.92
CA MET A 433 -27.32 -1.87 49.71
C MET A 433 -25.87 -1.69 49.26
N ALA A 434 -25.09 -2.77 49.14
CA ALA A 434 -23.70 -2.70 48.68
C ALA A 434 -23.59 -2.10 47.27
N LYS A 435 -24.54 -2.39 46.38
CA LYS A 435 -24.60 -1.80 45.04
C LYS A 435 -24.83 -0.28 45.12
N ALA A 436 -25.79 0.16 45.94
CA ALA A 436 -26.10 1.57 46.13
C ALA A 436 -24.90 2.36 46.70
N ASP A 437 -24.14 1.77 47.61
CA ASP A 437 -22.92 2.37 48.15
C ASP A 437 -21.85 2.57 47.06
N LEU A 438 -21.61 1.55 46.24
CA LEU A 438 -20.67 1.66 45.10
C LEU A 438 -21.15 2.65 44.03
N GLU A 439 -22.45 2.70 43.74
CA GLU A 439 -23.02 3.69 42.81
C GLU A 439 -22.85 5.13 43.32
N LYS A 440 -22.97 5.33 44.64
CA LYS A 440 -22.71 6.61 45.30
C LYS A 440 -21.22 6.97 45.25
N GLU A 441 -20.33 6.03 45.56
CA GLU A 441 -18.88 6.21 45.44
C GLU A 441 -18.48 6.61 44.01
N LEU A 442 -19.00 5.90 43.01
CA LEU A 442 -18.77 6.22 41.60
C LEU A 442 -19.28 7.62 41.23
N SER A 443 -20.47 8.00 41.72
CA SER A 443 -21.05 9.32 41.44
C SER A 443 -20.24 10.45 42.08
N ASN A 444 -19.73 10.24 43.29
CA ASN A 444 -18.82 11.18 43.96
C ASN A 444 -17.51 11.32 43.20
N LEU A 445 -16.88 10.21 42.81
CA LEU A 445 -15.63 10.21 42.04
C LEU A 445 -15.76 10.99 40.73
N ILE A 446 -16.86 10.79 40.00
CA ILE A 446 -17.14 11.50 38.74
C ILE A 446 -17.29 13.01 39.02
N SER A 447 -18.08 13.36 40.03
CA SER A 447 -18.35 14.77 40.38
C SER A 447 -17.06 15.50 40.82
N GLU A 448 -16.24 14.85 41.64
CA GLU A 448 -14.94 15.35 42.08
C GLU A 448 -13.97 15.53 40.91
N THR A 449 -13.96 14.58 39.97
CA THR A 449 -13.11 14.66 38.78
C THR A 449 -13.52 15.84 37.89
N ILE A 450 -14.82 16.00 37.61
CA ILE A 450 -15.34 17.11 36.80
C ILE A 450 -14.98 18.44 37.46
N GLN A 451 -15.20 18.58 38.76
CA GLN A 451 -14.91 19.81 39.49
C GLN A 451 -13.40 20.11 39.51
N SER A 452 -12.57 19.09 39.75
CA SER A 452 -11.11 19.20 39.70
C SER A 452 -10.62 19.65 38.32
N ASN A 453 -11.14 19.05 37.25
CA ASN A 453 -10.80 19.42 35.87
C ASN A 453 -11.17 20.87 35.54
N ARG A 454 -12.35 21.33 35.97
CA ARG A 454 -12.77 22.74 35.80
C ARG A 454 -11.86 23.71 36.55
N VAL A 455 -11.47 23.39 37.78
CA VAL A 455 -10.51 24.21 38.55
C VAL A 455 -9.14 24.25 37.87
N ARG A 456 -8.68 23.13 37.33
CA ARG A 456 -7.42 23.07 36.56
C ARG A 456 -7.49 23.90 35.29
N ALA A 457 -8.58 23.82 34.54
CA ALA A 457 -8.80 24.63 33.34
C ALA A 457 -8.65 26.13 33.66
N MET A 458 -9.30 26.61 34.73
CA MET A 458 -9.16 28.01 35.19
C MET A 458 -7.70 28.40 35.45
N ARG A 459 -6.93 27.53 36.13
CA ARG A 459 -5.50 27.78 36.38
C ARG A 459 -4.68 27.85 35.10
N ILE A 460 -5.02 27.08 34.07
CA ILE A 460 -4.33 27.09 32.78
C ILE A 460 -4.62 28.39 32.03
N TYR A 461 -5.87 28.87 32.05
CA TYR A 461 -6.21 30.17 31.47
C TYR A 461 -5.41 31.32 32.11
N GLU A 462 -5.21 31.28 33.42
CA GLU A 462 -4.45 32.30 34.13
C GLU A 462 -2.94 32.14 33.90
N ASN A 463 -2.39 30.97 34.20
CA ASN A 463 -0.96 30.76 34.42
C ASN A 463 -0.31 29.74 33.48
N GLY A 464 -1.07 29.14 32.55
CA GLY A 464 -0.53 28.18 31.59
C GLY A 464 0.45 28.80 30.60
N ASP A 465 1.31 27.97 30.02
CA ASP A 465 2.19 28.36 28.91
C ASP A 465 1.38 28.65 27.63
N ASP A 466 2.01 29.35 26.68
CA ASP A 466 1.36 29.79 25.43
C ASP A 466 0.70 28.64 24.66
N PHE A 467 1.33 27.46 24.64
CA PHE A 467 0.78 26.30 23.94
C PHE A 467 -0.44 25.73 24.66
N SER A 468 -0.38 25.57 25.98
CA SER A 468 -1.53 25.09 26.76
C SER A 468 -2.73 26.03 26.64
N LYS A 469 -2.50 27.34 26.67
CA LYS A 469 -3.54 28.35 26.45
C LYS A 469 -4.15 28.28 25.05
N TYR A 470 -3.31 28.09 24.03
CA TYR A 470 -3.78 27.91 22.66
C TYR A 470 -4.64 26.65 22.51
N LEU A 471 -4.22 25.52 23.08
CA LEU A 471 -4.99 24.27 23.02
C LEU A 471 -6.37 24.42 23.69
N MET A 472 -6.45 25.13 24.81
CA MET A 472 -7.72 25.47 25.45
C MET A 472 -8.63 26.32 24.55
N GLN A 473 -8.08 27.32 23.86
CA GLN A 473 -8.83 28.13 22.87
C GLN A 473 -9.33 27.28 21.69
N VAL A 474 -8.53 26.31 21.27
CA VAL A 474 -8.91 25.36 20.21
C VAL A 474 -10.11 24.52 20.66
N TYR A 475 -10.16 24.06 21.91
CA TYR A 475 -11.29 23.28 22.44
C TYR A 475 -12.60 24.05 22.49
N GLU A 476 -12.56 25.33 22.85
CA GLU A 476 -13.77 26.15 23.04
C GLU A 476 -14.40 26.62 21.74
N ASN A 477 -13.61 26.82 20.69
CA ASN A 477 -14.09 27.33 19.42
C ASN A 477 -14.16 26.22 18.36
N SER A 478 -15.37 25.85 17.95
CA SER A 478 -15.61 24.83 16.91
C SER A 478 -14.94 25.17 15.58
N ASP A 479 -14.78 26.45 15.26
CA ASP A 479 -14.18 26.91 14.00
C ASP A 479 -12.65 26.78 14.03
N SER A 480 -12.04 26.68 15.22
CA SER A 480 -10.60 26.49 15.36
C SER A 480 -10.13 25.20 14.68
N LEU A 481 -10.93 24.13 14.73
CA LEU A 481 -10.63 22.88 14.01
C LEU A 481 -10.56 23.12 12.50
N PHE A 482 -11.54 23.82 11.94
CA PHE A 482 -11.54 24.18 10.53
C PHE A 482 -10.30 24.99 10.17
N HIS A 483 -9.89 25.94 11.01
CA HIS A 483 -8.71 26.76 10.78
C HIS A 483 -7.39 26.01 10.92
N ILE A 484 -7.29 25.03 11.83
CA ILE A 484 -6.10 24.15 11.93
C ILE A 484 -5.93 23.34 10.65
N LEU A 485 -7.03 22.82 10.11
CA LEU A 485 -7.04 21.98 8.93
C LEU A 485 -6.82 22.77 7.64
N THR A 486 -7.46 23.94 7.49
CA THR A 486 -7.47 24.70 6.23
C THR A 486 -6.59 25.94 6.23
N GLY A 487 -6.28 26.50 7.40
CA GLY A 487 -5.52 27.75 7.54
C GLY A 487 -4.02 27.64 7.30
N THR A 488 -3.54 26.49 6.79
CA THR A 488 -2.11 26.17 6.61
C THR A 488 -1.76 25.80 5.17
N ILE A 489 -2.65 26.14 4.22
CA ILE A 489 -2.49 25.82 2.79
C ILE A 489 -1.35 26.65 2.17
N SER A 490 -1.37 27.98 2.33
CA SER A 490 -0.42 28.89 1.68
C SER A 490 0.73 29.33 2.58
N GLU A 491 0.45 29.56 3.86
CA GLU A 491 1.41 30.06 4.84
C GLU A 491 1.19 29.36 6.17
N TRP A 492 2.27 28.88 6.80
CA TRP A 492 2.17 28.16 8.07
C TRP A 492 3.48 28.23 8.85
N ARG A 493 3.39 27.91 10.15
CA ARG A 493 4.56 27.64 10.99
C ARG A 493 4.49 26.23 11.52
N LEU A 494 5.61 25.51 11.40
CA LEU A 494 5.86 24.32 12.19
C LEU A 494 6.54 24.75 13.48
N TYR A 495 5.96 24.40 14.61
CA TYR A 495 6.56 24.59 15.92
C TYR A 495 7.07 23.26 16.47
N ARG A 496 8.12 23.35 17.29
CA ARG A 496 8.63 22.23 18.08
C ARG A 496 8.48 22.54 19.55
N LYS A 497 7.85 21.63 20.29
CA LYS A 497 7.83 21.59 21.76
C LYS A 497 8.35 20.22 22.17
N GLU A 498 9.56 20.17 22.72
CA GLU A 498 10.26 18.91 23.02
C GLU A 498 10.38 18.02 21.77
N GLN A 499 9.80 16.81 21.74
CA GLN A 499 9.76 15.95 20.55
C GLN A 499 8.46 16.09 19.74
N HIS A 500 7.53 16.93 20.18
CA HIS A 500 6.25 17.14 19.51
C HIS A 500 6.34 18.27 18.47
N PHE A 501 5.89 17.99 17.25
CA PHE A 501 5.88 18.93 16.13
C PHE A 501 4.45 19.19 15.68
N PHE A 502 4.05 20.45 15.64
CA PHE A 502 2.69 20.84 15.30
C PHE A 502 2.64 22.05 14.37
N VAL A 503 1.64 22.08 13.49
CA VAL A 503 1.48 23.15 12.50
C VAL A 503 0.39 24.11 12.94
N THR A 504 0.65 25.40 12.78
CA THR A 504 -0.32 26.47 13.02
C THR A 504 -0.26 27.52 11.91
N ASN A 505 -1.27 28.39 11.85
CA ASN A 505 -1.23 29.56 10.97
C ASN A 505 -0.11 30.53 11.41
N ILE A 506 0.27 31.46 10.54
CA ILE A 506 1.34 32.43 10.85
C ILE A 506 0.92 33.55 11.82
N GLU A 507 -0.35 33.60 12.23
CA GLU A 507 -0.82 34.59 13.20
C GLU A 507 -0.53 34.10 14.62
N GLN A 508 -0.62 32.79 14.86
CA GLN A 508 -0.26 32.17 16.12
C GLN A 508 1.24 32.24 16.37
N ARG A 509 1.63 32.74 17.55
CA ARG A 509 3.02 32.94 17.94
C ARG A 509 3.29 32.32 19.30
N PHE A 510 4.21 31.36 19.32
CA PHE A 510 4.73 30.76 20.54
C PHE A 510 6.18 31.13 20.74
N ASN A 511 6.62 31.19 22.00
CA ASN A 511 8.04 31.30 22.32
C ASN A 511 8.77 29.94 22.21
N LEU A 512 8.66 29.29 21.06
CA LEU A 512 9.19 27.98 20.74
C LEU A 512 10.10 28.05 19.50
N SER A 513 10.83 26.97 19.23
CA SER A 513 11.53 26.82 17.95
C SER A 513 10.52 26.59 16.83
N TYR A 514 10.80 27.19 15.67
CA TYR A 514 9.92 27.10 14.52
C TYR A 514 10.65 27.25 13.19
N TYR A 515 9.99 26.74 12.15
CA TYR A 515 10.20 27.10 10.76
C TYR A 515 8.90 27.68 10.21
N GLU A 516 8.99 28.75 9.43
CA GLU A 516 7.87 29.39 8.76
C GLU A 516 7.97 29.19 7.24
N TRP A 517 6.86 28.82 6.63
CA TRP A 517 6.73 28.69 5.17
C TRP A 517 5.74 29.71 4.63
N LYS A 518 6.08 30.30 3.48
CA LYS A 518 5.20 31.12 2.66
C LYS A 518 5.28 30.65 1.21
N GLN A 519 4.13 30.31 0.62
CA GLN A 519 4.03 29.79 -0.74
C GLN A 519 4.95 28.58 -0.98
N GLY A 520 5.09 27.70 0.02
CA GLY A 520 5.93 26.49 -0.05
C GLY A 520 7.42 26.73 0.16
N VAL A 521 7.87 27.96 0.39
CA VAL A 521 9.28 28.29 0.63
C VAL A 521 9.48 28.71 2.09
N ILE A 522 10.59 28.28 2.70
CA ILE A 522 10.96 28.70 4.07
C ILE A 522 11.23 30.21 4.07
N SER A 523 10.38 30.98 4.76
CA SER A 523 10.49 32.44 4.87
C SER A 523 11.33 32.88 6.06
N SER A 524 11.26 32.15 7.18
CA SER A 524 12.03 32.44 8.39
C SER A 524 12.15 31.21 9.30
N LYS A 525 13.10 31.23 10.22
CA LYS A 525 13.26 30.20 11.25
C LYS A 525 13.78 30.77 12.57
N ARG A 526 13.50 30.06 13.65
CA ARG A 526 14.11 30.24 14.98
C ARG A 526 14.36 28.86 15.56
N VAL A 527 15.62 28.52 15.82
CA VAL A 527 15.98 27.25 16.46
C VAL A 527 16.80 27.55 17.68
N LYS A 528 16.33 27.13 18.86
CA LYS A 528 17.05 27.27 20.13
C LYS A 528 18.18 26.24 20.19
N LEU A 529 19.29 26.61 20.82
CA LEU A 529 20.51 25.79 20.88
C LEU A 529 20.30 24.44 21.58
N GLU A 530 19.33 24.38 22.49
CA GLU A 530 18.95 23.21 23.30
C GLU A 530 18.09 22.18 22.56
N ASP A 531 17.55 22.54 21.39
CA ASP A 531 16.73 21.64 20.57
C ASP A 531 17.60 20.70 19.73
N VAL A 532 18.23 19.72 20.37
CA VAL A 532 18.95 18.62 19.70
C VAL A 532 18.00 17.92 18.72
N LEU A 533 18.46 17.62 17.51
CA LEU A 533 17.60 17.21 16.38
C LEU A 533 16.64 16.05 16.70
N PHE A 534 17.10 15.02 17.42
CA PHE A 534 16.26 13.93 17.92
C PHE A 534 17.02 13.09 18.96
N GLN A 535 16.34 12.56 20.00
CA GLN A 535 16.89 11.60 20.96
C GLN A 535 15.78 10.64 21.43
N TRP A 536 16.08 9.35 21.48
CA TRP A 536 15.16 8.34 22.00
C TRP A 536 14.90 8.50 23.49
N THR A 537 13.64 8.30 23.88
CA THR A 537 13.29 8.02 25.27
C THR A 537 13.51 6.53 25.59
N ASP A 538 13.77 6.20 26.86
CA ASP A 538 13.91 4.80 27.31
C ASP A 538 12.69 3.94 26.98
N ARG A 539 11.50 4.55 26.96
CA ARG A 539 10.23 3.87 26.65
C ARG A 539 10.07 3.62 25.15
N GLU A 540 10.36 4.57 24.28
CA GLU A 540 10.37 4.35 22.81
C GLU A 540 11.37 3.25 22.45
N ALA A 541 12.53 3.24 23.12
CA ALA A 541 13.51 2.18 22.98
C ALA A 541 12.94 0.81 23.34
N ALA A 542 12.32 0.70 24.52
CA ALA A 542 11.70 -0.53 24.98
C ALA A 542 10.51 -0.96 24.10
N GLN A 543 9.68 -0.03 23.62
CA GLN A 543 8.56 -0.31 22.72
C GLN A 543 9.05 -0.84 21.38
N TYR A 544 10.06 -0.17 20.79
CA TYR A 544 10.67 -0.63 19.56
C TYR A 544 11.29 -2.03 19.73
N GLU A 545 12.01 -2.27 20.83
CA GLU A 545 12.57 -3.58 21.15
C GLU A 545 11.48 -4.65 21.36
N ALA A 546 10.35 -4.31 21.99
CA ALA A 546 9.24 -5.24 22.16
C ALA A 546 8.61 -5.60 20.80
N LEU A 547 8.33 -4.59 19.96
CA LEU A 547 7.64 -4.76 18.68
C LEU A 547 8.52 -5.46 17.62
N TYR A 548 9.80 -5.06 17.57
CA TYR A 548 10.71 -5.46 16.49
C TYR A 548 11.84 -6.38 16.96
N GLY A 549 12.17 -6.41 18.25
CA GLY A 549 13.12 -7.35 18.82
C GLY A 549 12.62 -8.79 18.74
N GLN A 550 11.31 -9.02 18.94
CA GLN A 550 10.70 -10.35 18.76
C GLN A 550 10.78 -10.82 17.30
N LYS A 551 10.40 -9.97 16.32
CA LYS A 551 10.54 -10.28 14.88
C LYS A 551 11.99 -10.59 14.48
N LYS A 552 12.96 -9.83 15.00
CA LYS A 552 14.39 -10.07 14.71
C LYS A 552 14.89 -11.37 15.37
N GLN A 553 14.34 -11.75 16.52
CA GLN A 553 14.62 -13.04 17.16
C GLN A 553 13.98 -14.20 16.38
N GLU A 554 12.75 -14.05 15.90
CA GLU A 554 12.07 -15.02 15.04
C GLU A 554 12.79 -15.20 13.71
N GLU A 555 13.16 -14.12 13.02
CA GLU A 555 13.96 -14.18 11.79
C GLU A 555 15.36 -14.79 12.02
N LYS A 556 16.00 -14.51 13.16
CA LYS A 556 17.26 -15.17 13.54
C LYS A 556 17.04 -16.64 13.86
N GLN A 557 15.93 -17.02 14.49
CA GLN A 557 15.58 -18.40 14.77
C GLN A 557 15.23 -19.14 13.47
N ASP A 558 14.55 -18.51 12.53
CA ASP A 558 14.21 -19.07 11.24
C ASP A 558 15.43 -19.15 10.31
N LYS A 559 16.32 -18.16 10.32
CA LYS A 559 17.64 -18.27 9.68
C LYS A 559 18.51 -19.33 10.35
N LYS A 560 18.46 -19.49 11.68
CA LYS A 560 19.14 -20.60 12.38
C LYS A 560 18.51 -21.94 12.07
N ARG A 561 17.19 -22.03 11.92
CA ARG A 561 16.47 -23.25 11.50
C ARG A 561 16.78 -23.59 10.05
N GLN A 562 16.84 -22.59 9.16
CA GLN A 562 17.30 -22.76 7.79
C GLN A 562 18.77 -23.15 7.72
N TYR A 563 19.64 -22.49 8.50
CA TYR A 563 21.06 -22.84 8.58
C TYR A 563 21.24 -24.24 9.16
N HIS A 564 20.51 -24.63 10.21
CA HIS A 564 20.47 -26.00 10.72
C HIS A 564 19.92 -26.97 9.67
N ARG A 565 18.92 -26.59 8.86
CA ARG A 565 18.43 -27.41 7.74
C ARG A 565 19.50 -27.60 6.67
N TYR A 566 20.25 -26.54 6.35
CA TYR A 566 21.35 -26.54 5.38
C TYR A 566 22.57 -27.30 5.90
N THR A 567 22.97 -27.14 7.17
CA THR A 567 24.05 -27.92 7.79
C THR A 567 23.65 -29.38 7.99
N TYR A 568 22.39 -29.68 8.32
CA TYR A 568 21.89 -31.07 8.26
C TYR A 568 21.91 -31.63 6.84
N GLN A 569 21.69 -30.81 5.81
CA GLN A 569 21.77 -31.26 4.41
C GLN A 569 23.21 -31.37 3.87
N GLU A 570 24.15 -30.58 4.39
CA GLU A 570 25.58 -30.67 4.05
C GLU A 570 26.31 -31.77 4.82
N ASP A 571 25.96 -32.03 6.08
CA ASP A 571 26.46 -33.17 6.87
C ASP A 571 25.91 -34.52 6.36
N ILE A 572 24.83 -34.50 5.55
CA ILE A 572 24.31 -35.69 4.83
C ILE A 572 24.98 -35.85 3.43
N ARG A 573 25.84 -34.91 3.00
CA ARG A 573 26.52 -34.96 1.69
C ARG A 573 27.95 -35.51 1.73
N PHE A 574 28.44 -35.98 2.88
CA PHE A 574 29.67 -36.76 2.96
C PHE A 574 29.39 -38.19 3.41
N ASP A 575 29.57 -39.11 2.46
CA ASP A 575 29.62 -40.58 2.56
C ASP A 575 28.39 -41.30 3.13
N VAL A 576 27.36 -41.45 2.30
CA VAL A 576 26.39 -42.55 2.45
C VAL A 576 26.66 -43.57 1.34
N THR A 577 27.55 -44.53 1.62
CA THR A 577 27.59 -45.80 0.89
C THR A 577 26.26 -46.51 1.13
N VAL A 578 25.44 -46.62 0.08
CA VAL A 578 24.19 -47.38 0.16
C VAL A 578 24.55 -48.87 0.13
N GLU A 579 24.65 -49.48 1.30
CA GLU A 579 24.85 -50.93 1.44
C GLU A 579 23.57 -51.69 1.05
N THR A 580 23.74 -52.87 0.43
CA THR A 580 22.65 -53.76 0.10
C THR A 580 22.00 -54.30 1.39
N PRO A 581 20.66 -54.47 1.46
CA PRO A 581 19.98 -54.97 2.65
C PRO A 581 20.39 -56.41 3.02
N PHE A 582 20.89 -57.16 2.04
CA PHE A 582 21.42 -58.50 2.19
C PHE A 582 22.85 -58.56 1.66
N GLU A 583 23.61 -59.55 2.13
CA GLU A 583 25.03 -59.71 1.82
C GLU A 583 25.21 -59.93 0.30
N GLY A 584 25.57 -58.86 -0.42
CA GLY A 584 25.78 -58.87 -1.87
C GLY A 584 24.52 -58.83 -2.74
N SER A 585 23.32 -58.63 -2.19
CA SER A 585 22.05 -58.67 -2.95
C SER A 585 20.99 -57.69 -2.39
N TRP A 586 20.19 -57.11 -3.29
CA TRP A 586 19.07 -56.23 -2.93
C TRP A 586 17.85 -56.98 -2.40
N PHE A 587 17.72 -58.27 -2.73
CA PHE A 587 16.55 -59.09 -2.45
C PHE A 587 16.90 -60.25 -1.51
N SER A 588 15.94 -60.69 -0.70
CA SER A 588 16.17 -61.82 0.19
C SER A 588 16.33 -63.14 -0.60
N ALA A 589 16.93 -64.16 0.03
CA ALA A 589 16.98 -65.50 -0.57
C ALA A 589 15.58 -66.05 -0.92
N ARG A 590 14.54 -65.66 -0.15
CA ARG A 590 13.15 -66.04 -0.44
C ARG A 590 12.61 -65.36 -1.70
N ALA A 591 12.99 -64.12 -1.95
CA ALA A 591 12.61 -63.41 -3.18
C ALA A 591 13.26 -64.00 -4.44
N HIS A 592 14.34 -64.78 -4.30
CA HIS A 592 14.94 -65.54 -5.40
C HIS A 592 14.22 -66.85 -5.71
N GLU A 593 13.30 -67.30 -4.84
CA GLU A 593 12.57 -68.55 -4.96
C GLU A 593 11.04 -68.33 -5.14
N ASP A 594 10.50 -67.18 -4.70
CA ASP A 594 9.07 -66.85 -4.75
C ASP A 594 8.80 -65.47 -5.39
N LEU A 595 8.06 -65.48 -6.51
CA LEU A 595 7.65 -64.30 -7.26
C LEU A 595 6.77 -63.33 -6.45
N ALA A 596 5.98 -63.83 -5.49
CA ALA A 596 5.13 -62.99 -4.66
C ALA A 596 5.94 -62.16 -3.67
N GLU A 597 6.94 -62.77 -3.03
CA GLU A 597 7.85 -62.09 -2.12
C GLU A 597 8.78 -61.12 -2.87
N LEU A 598 9.25 -61.48 -4.08
CA LEU A 598 10.02 -60.59 -4.96
C LEU A 598 9.27 -59.31 -5.30
N LYS A 599 7.99 -59.40 -5.71
CA LYS A 599 7.16 -58.23 -6.03
C LYS A 599 6.93 -57.33 -4.82
N LYS A 600 6.82 -57.91 -3.63
CA LYS A 600 6.61 -57.19 -2.37
C LYS A 600 7.88 -56.44 -1.96
N GLU A 601 9.04 -57.10 -1.97
CA GLU A 601 10.32 -56.47 -1.67
C GLU A 601 10.68 -55.39 -2.69
N TYR A 602 10.46 -55.66 -3.98
CA TYR A 602 10.69 -54.69 -5.05
C TYR A 602 9.85 -53.41 -4.87
N ARG A 603 8.56 -53.53 -4.54
CA ARG A 603 7.72 -52.34 -4.27
C ARG A 603 8.21 -51.52 -3.08
N MET A 604 8.71 -52.17 -2.03
CA MET A 604 9.27 -51.48 -0.87
C MET A 604 10.56 -50.73 -1.24
N LEU A 605 11.45 -51.37 -2.00
CA LEU A 605 12.71 -50.79 -2.46
C LEU A 605 12.48 -49.64 -3.44
N VAL A 606 11.58 -49.80 -4.40
CA VAL A 606 11.20 -48.73 -5.34
C VAL A 606 10.66 -47.53 -4.58
N LYS A 607 9.75 -47.72 -3.61
CA LYS A 607 9.21 -46.60 -2.82
C LYS A 607 10.30 -45.83 -2.06
N LYS A 608 11.32 -46.53 -1.57
CA LYS A 608 12.42 -45.96 -0.77
C LYS A 608 13.50 -45.28 -1.62
N TYR A 609 13.79 -45.81 -2.81
CA TYR A 609 14.93 -45.37 -3.65
C TYR A 609 14.49 -44.75 -5.00
N HIS A 610 13.20 -44.51 -5.23
CA HIS A 610 12.71 -43.86 -6.47
C HIS A 610 13.40 -42.49 -6.70
N PRO A 611 13.76 -42.14 -7.95
CA PRO A 611 14.41 -40.86 -8.26
C PRO A 611 13.61 -39.64 -7.79
N ASP A 612 12.27 -39.69 -7.90
CA ASP A 612 11.39 -38.59 -7.47
C ASP A 612 11.40 -38.34 -5.94
N ASN A 613 11.90 -39.28 -5.14
CA ASN A 613 12.00 -39.17 -3.69
C ASN A 613 13.43 -38.85 -3.21
N ALA A 614 14.40 -38.69 -4.11
CA ALA A 614 15.83 -38.60 -3.75
C ALA A 614 16.40 -37.17 -3.83
N VAL A 615 17.25 -36.83 -2.86
CA VAL A 615 18.00 -35.56 -2.77
C VAL A 615 19.48 -35.73 -3.19
N SER A 616 19.89 -36.94 -3.64
CA SER A 616 21.28 -37.27 -4.02
C SER A 616 21.40 -38.26 -5.20
N ASP A 617 22.53 -38.19 -5.93
CA ASP A 617 22.87 -39.05 -7.08
C ASP A 617 23.10 -40.53 -6.71
N ALA A 618 23.41 -40.83 -5.44
CA ALA A 618 23.63 -42.19 -4.94
C ALA A 618 22.36 -43.06 -4.95
N ASN A 619 21.18 -42.46 -4.70
CA ASN A 619 19.90 -43.17 -4.76
C ASN A 619 19.52 -43.56 -6.18
N SER A 620 19.85 -42.72 -7.16
CA SER A 620 19.63 -43.04 -8.58
C SER A 620 20.47 -44.26 -9.00
N THR A 621 21.71 -44.34 -8.52
CA THR A 621 22.62 -45.48 -8.78
C THR A 621 22.14 -46.76 -8.08
N ALA A 622 21.69 -46.66 -6.83
CA ALA A 622 21.10 -47.79 -6.09
C ALA A 622 19.81 -48.30 -6.77
N PHE A 623 18.95 -47.40 -7.23
CA PHE A 623 17.73 -47.74 -7.95
C PHE A 623 18.01 -48.50 -9.24
N GLN A 624 19.01 -48.09 -10.03
CA GLN A 624 19.42 -48.82 -11.23
C GLN A 624 19.90 -50.24 -10.91
N LYS A 625 20.63 -50.46 -9.81
CA LYS A 625 21.06 -51.79 -9.37
C LYS A 625 19.88 -52.66 -8.93
N ILE A 626 18.92 -52.11 -8.18
CA ILE A 626 17.68 -52.80 -7.76
C ILE A 626 16.88 -53.24 -9.00
N MET A 627 16.76 -52.37 -10.00
CA MET A 627 16.06 -52.67 -11.25
C MET A 627 16.73 -53.81 -12.03
N ALA A 628 18.07 -53.80 -12.12
CA ALA A 628 18.83 -54.82 -12.82
C ALA A 628 18.71 -56.20 -12.13
N GLU A 629 18.92 -56.26 -10.82
CA GLU A 629 18.84 -57.51 -10.06
C GLU A 629 17.42 -58.09 -10.08
N HIS A 630 16.38 -57.26 -9.96
CA HIS A 630 14.99 -57.72 -10.10
C HIS A 630 14.71 -58.34 -11.47
N ALA A 631 15.28 -57.78 -12.55
CA ALA A 631 15.14 -58.33 -13.89
C ALA A 631 15.86 -59.68 -14.05
N GLU A 632 17.03 -59.84 -13.43
CA GLU A 632 17.76 -61.11 -13.39
C GLU A 632 16.99 -62.20 -12.63
N ILE A 633 16.45 -61.89 -11.46
CA ILE A 633 15.67 -62.85 -10.65
C ILE A 633 14.38 -63.25 -11.39
N ILE A 634 13.68 -62.31 -12.02
CA ILE A 634 12.51 -62.62 -12.85
C ILE A 634 12.88 -63.54 -14.03
N ALA A 635 14.07 -63.37 -14.60
CA ALA A 635 14.54 -64.23 -15.69
C ALA A 635 14.88 -65.64 -15.20
N MET A 636 15.34 -65.81 -13.95
CA MET A 636 15.63 -67.12 -13.35
C MET A 636 14.39 -67.85 -12.83
N LEU A 637 13.34 -67.12 -12.44
CA LEU A 637 12.05 -67.68 -11.96
C LEU A 637 11.04 -68.01 -13.08
N LYS A 638 11.40 -67.74 -14.34
CA LYS A 638 10.67 -68.20 -15.54
C LYS A 638 11.23 -69.53 -16.02
#